data_AF-I2DYY9-F1
#
_entry.id   AF-I2DYY9-F1
#
_cell.length_a   1.000
_cell.length_b   1.000
_cell.length_c   1.000
_cell.angle_alpha   90.00
_cell.angle_beta   90.00
_cell.angle_gamma   90.00
#
_symmetry.space_group_name_H-M   'P 1'
#
loop_
_entity.id
_entity.type
_entity.pdbx_description
1 polymer ?
#
loop_
_entity_poly.entity_id
_entity_poly.type
_entity_poly.pdbx_seq_one_letter_code
_entity_poly.pdbx_strand_id
1 'polypeptide(L)'
;MPRPAMRALERSTQRASQSMREHDEALARLARVRAHAASLAHELQAVEQVMLDGDLLSAMLVGRRFVYVGGRPVSNAVLRAWSSASGGEFVHHVARIDDDGGPRAQQFAALLQRADAVLCPLDTIDPDSLAALRAHCARRRVRWIALRTSSVASFIAGVLKAQRISRAARAAACVCPRHG
;
A
#
# COMPACT_ATOMS: atom_id res chain seq x y z
N MET A 1 -51.11 -14.48 -26.49
CA MET A 1 -51.10 -13.07 -26.06
C MET A 1 -51.14 -13.02 -24.53
N PRO A 2 -50.07 -12.59 -23.84
CA PRO A 2 -50.08 -12.54 -22.38
C PRO A 2 -51.11 -11.51 -21.88
N ARG A 3 -51.91 -11.88 -20.86
CA ARG A 3 -52.98 -11.05 -20.29
C ARG A 3 -52.43 -9.73 -19.74
N PRO A 4 -53.15 -8.60 -19.86
CA PRO A 4 -52.68 -7.26 -19.46
C PRO A 4 -52.25 -7.17 -17.98
N ALA A 5 -52.85 -7.96 -17.09
CA ALA A 5 -52.46 -8.06 -15.69
C ALA A 5 -51.05 -8.64 -15.48
N MET A 6 -50.65 -9.62 -16.29
CA MET A 6 -49.32 -10.24 -16.21
C MET A 6 -48.23 -9.25 -16.62
N ARG A 7 -48.48 -8.45 -17.68
CA ARG A 7 -47.59 -7.36 -18.11
C ARG A 7 -47.47 -6.23 -17.08
N ALA A 8 -48.49 -6.01 -16.25
CA ALA A 8 -48.42 -5.01 -15.19
C ALA A 8 -47.55 -5.49 -14.02
N LEU A 9 -47.70 -6.76 -13.63
CA LEU A 9 -46.86 -7.38 -12.59
C LEU A 9 -45.39 -7.45 -13.01
N GLU A 10 -45.09 -7.89 -14.23
CA GLU A 10 -43.73 -7.90 -14.79
C GLU A 10 -43.08 -6.52 -14.78
N ARG A 11 -43.83 -5.47 -15.12
CA ARG A 11 -43.31 -4.09 -15.05
C ARG A 11 -43.05 -3.64 -13.62
N SER A 12 -43.89 -4.05 -12.66
CA SER A 12 -43.70 -3.75 -11.24
C SER A 12 -42.46 -4.45 -10.68
N THR A 13 -42.27 -5.74 -10.98
CA THR A 13 -41.10 -6.51 -10.54
C THR A 13 -39.81 -6.01 -11.19
N GLN A 14 -39.87 -5.63 -12.47
CA GLN A 14 -38.73 -5.03 -13.17
C GLN A 14 -38.34 -3.67 -12.55
N ARG A 15 -39.29 -2.81 -12.22
CA ARG A 15 -39.04 -1.53 -11.52
C ARG A 15 -38.44 -1.72 -10.13
N ALA A 16 -38.97 -2.66 -9.35
CA ALA A 16 -38.42 -2.97 -8.03
C ALA A 16 -36.99 -3.50 -8.12
N SER A 17 -36.72 -4.39 -9.09
CA SER A 17 -35.37 -4.91 -9.35
C SER A 17 -34.40 -3.82 -9.78
N GLN A 18 -34.86 -2.88 -10.62
CA GLN A 18 -34.05 -1.74 -11.04
C GLN A 18 -33.72 -0.82 -9.86
N SER A 19 -34.71 -0.46 -9.05
CA SER A 19 -34.50 0.38 -7.86
C SER A 19 -33.54 -0.26 -6.86
N MET A 20 -33.60 -1.58 -6.70
CA MET A 20 -32.68 -2.31 -5.82
C MET A 20 -31.24 -2.27 -6.35
N ARG A 21 -31.03 -2.42 -7.67
CA ARG A 21 -29.71 -2.28 -8.29
C ARG A 21 -29.13 -0.88 -8.12
N GLU A 22 -29.95 0.15 -8.34
CA GLU A 22 -29.54 1.55 -8.15
C GLU A 22 -29.14 1.82 -6.69
N HIS A 23 -29.88 1.24 -5.73
CA HIS A 23 -29.53 1.31 -4.31
C HIS A 23 -28.20 0.62 -4.00
N ASP A 24 -28.01 -0.61 -4.50
CA ASP A 24 -26.77 -1.37 -4.31
C ASP A 24 -25.56 -0.63 -4.92
N GLU A 25 -25.71 -0.05 -6.10
CA GLU A 25 -24.68 0.78 -6.74
C GLU A 25 -24.35 2.03 -5.92
N ALA A 26 -25.37 2.70 -5.36
CA ALA A 26 -25.19 3.84 -4.49
C ALA A 26 -24.45 3.47 -3.19
N LEU A 27 -24.82 2.36 -2.55
CA LEU A 27 -24.12 1.83 -1.38
C LEU A 27 -22.66 1.48 -1.69
N ALA A 28 -22.41 0.81 -2.82
CA ALA A 28 -21.06 0.49 -3.27
C ALA A 28 -20.23 1.77 -3.52
N ARG A 29 -20.84 2.81 -4.09
CA ARG A 29 -20.18 4.12 -4.28
C ARG A 29 -19.86 4.80 -2.96
N LEU A 30 -20.79 4.82 -2.00
CA LEU A 30 -20.56 5.36 -0.66
C LEU A 30 -19.44 4.61 0.08
N ALA A 31 -19.41 3.29 -0.01
CA ALA A 31 -18.35 2.46 0.57
C ALA A 31 -16.97 2.83 0.01
N ARG A 32 -16.86 3.02 -1.32
CA ARG A 32 -15.61 3.45 -1.96
C ARG A 32 -15.14 4.82 -1.48
N VAL A 33 -16.06 5.79 -1.39
CA VAL A 33 -15.73 7.15 -0.91
C VAL A 33 -15.29 7.12 0.56
N ARG A 34 -16.00 6.39 1.42
CA ARG A 34 -15.63 6.23 2.83
C ARG A 34 -14.26 5.58 3.00
N ALA A 35 -13.96 4.53 2.23
CA ALA A 35 -12.65 3.89 2.26
C ALA A 35 -11.53 4.87 1.81
N HIS A 36 -11.79 5.67 0.78
CA HIS A 36 -10.84 6.69 0.32
C HIS A 36 -10.60 7.77 1.38
N ALA A 37 -11.66 8.30 1.99
CA ALA A 37 -11.56 9.29 3.05
C ALA A 37 -10.82 8.76 4.28
N ALA A 38 -11.08 7.51 4.68
CA ALA A 38 -10.36 6.86 5.78
C ALA A 38 -8.85 6.71 5.47
N SER A 39 -8.50 6.40 4.21
CA SER A 39 -7.10 6.32 3.80
C SER A 39 -6.40 7.67 3.85
N LEU A 40 -7.06 8.75 3.42
CA LEU A 40 -6.54 10.12 3.51
C LEU A 40 -6.37 10.55 4.97
N ALA A 41 -7.36 10.29 5.82
CA ALA A 41 -7.30 10.61 7.25
C ALA A 41 -6.11 9.91 7.93
N HIS A 42 -5.82 8.66 7.56
CA HIS A 42 -4.66 7.94 8.08
C HIS A 42 -3.32 8.60 7.69
N GLU A 43 -3.22 9.11 6.46
CA GLU A 43 -2.02 9.81 6.00
C GLU A 43 -1.85 11.16 6.69
N LEU A 44 -2.93 11.91 6.86
CA LEU A 44 -2.92 13.18 7.58
C LEU A 44 -2.49 12.97 9.04
N GLN A 45 -3.08 11.99 9.72
CA GLN A 45 -2.70 11.65 11.09
C GLN A 45 -1.22 11.26 11.21
N ALA A 46 -0.69 10.53 10.23
CA ALA A 46 0.73 10.16 10.23
C ALA A 46 1.65 11.39 10.07
N VAL A 47 1.26 12.35 9.24
CA VAL A 47 1.98 13.63 9.09
C VAL A 47 1.89 14.44 10.38
N GLU A 48 0.70 14.56 10.97
CA GLU A 48 0.50 15.27 12.25
C GLU A 48 1.38 14.69 13.36
N GLN A 49 1.51 13.37 13.45
CA GLN A 49 2.39 12.73 14.43
C GLN A 49 3.86 13.12 14.25
N VAL A 50 4.35 13.16 13.00
CA VAL A 50 5.72 13.59 12.69
C VAL A 50 5.90 15.10 12.89
N MET A 51 4.86 15.90 12.70
CA MET A 51 4.91 17.34 12.98
C MET A 51 4.93 17.64 14.48
N LEU A 52 4.22 16.85 15.29
CA LEU A 52 4.21 16.97 16.74
C LEU A 52 5.49 16.43 17.39
N ASP A 53 6.05 15.36 16.81
CA ASP A 53 7.32 14.75 17.21
C ASP A 53 8.28 14.77 16.02
N GLY A 54 9.07 15.84 15.92
CA GLY A 54 9.99 16.08 14.80
C GLY A 54 11.05 14.99 14.62
N ASP A 55 11.35 14.24 15.67
CA ASP A 55 12.34 13.16 15.62
C ASP A 55 11.73 11.80 15.30
N LEU A 56 10.39 11.67 15.34
CA LEU A 56 9.68 10.41 15.13
C LEU A 56 10.06 9.77 13.81
N LEU A 57 10.00 10.53 12.71
CA LEU A 57 10.31 9.98 11.39
C LEU A 57 11.79 9.56 11.30
N SER A 58 12.70 10.39 11.80
CA SER A 58 14.14 10.11 11.83
C SER A 58 14.44 8.83 12.62
N ALA A 59 13.85 8.69 13.80
CA ALA A 59 13.92 7.46 14.61
C ALA A 59 13.29 6.25 13.90
N MET A 60 12.32 6.48 13.02
CA MET A 60 11.74 5.42 12.21
C MET A 60 12.59 5.03 10.99
N LEU A 61 13.54 5.87 10.56
CA LEU A 61 14.40 5.64 9.40
C LEU A 61 15.82 5.19 9.77
N VAL A 62 16.33 5.59 10.94
CA VAL A 62 17.71 5.30 11.35
C VAL A 62 18.05 3.81 11.29
N GLY A 63 19.16 3.50 10.62
CA GLY A 63 19.68 2.14 10.46
C GLY A 63 18.78 1.20 9.65
N ARG A 64 17.77 1.72 8.95
CA ARG A 64 16.82 0.92 8.17
C ARG A 64 16.95 1.16 6.69
N ARG A 65 16.67 0.12 5.91
CA ARG A 65 16.77 0.12 4.46
C ARG A 65 15.40 -0.10 3.83
N PHE A 66 14.90 0.95 3.19
CA PHE A 66 13.64 0.92 2.44
C PHE A 66 13.90 0.87 0.95
N VAL A 67 13.31 -0.11 0.27
CA VAL A 67 13.25 -0.14 -1.20
C VAL A 67 11.96 0.55 -1.63
N TYR A 68 12.07 1.63 -2.40
CA TYR A 68 10.95 2.40 -2.89
C TYR A 68 10.79 2.17 -4.39
N VAL A 69 9.62 1.70 -4.83
CA VAL A 69 9.36 1.29 -6.22
C VAL A 69 8.45 2.31 -6.90
N GLY A 70 8.88 2.89 -8.02
CA GLY A 70 8.13 3.92 -8.75
C GLY A 70 8.28 5.32 -8.15
N GLY A 71 7.17 6.05 -8.02
CA GLY A 71 7.17 7.39 -7.47
C GLY A 71 7.39 8.52 -8.47
N ARG A 72 7.34 9.75 -7.94
CA ARG A 72 7.56 10.98 -8.70
C ARG A 72 8.97 11.51 -8.43
N PRO A 73 9.74 11.97 -9.44
CA PRO A 73 11.12 12.41 -9.25
C PRO A 73 11.32 13.43 -8.11
N VAL A 74 10.44 14.44 -8.04
CA VAL A 74 10.48 15.48 -7.00
C VAL A 74 10.29 14.88 -5.60
N SER A 75 9.24 14.07 -5.41
CA SER A 75 9.01 13.37 -4.13
C SER A 75 10.21 12.49 -3.78
N ASN A 76 10.71 11.71 -4.73
CA ASN A 76 11.80 10.75 -4.49
C ASN A 76 13.09 11.44 -4.07
N ALA A 77 13.39 12.63 -4.60
CA ALA A 77 14.53 13.43 -4.17
C ALA A 77 14.42 13.85 -2.69
N VAL A 78 13.24 14.34 -2.28
CA VAL A 78 12.95 14.70 -0.89
C VAL A 78 13.07 13.48 0.04
N LEU A 79 12.45 12.36 -0.34
CA LEU A 79 12.46 11.13 0.46
C LEU A 79 13.88 10.57 0.64
N ARG A 80 14.69 10.59 -0.43
CA ARG A 80 16.09 10.16 -0.37
C ARG A 80 16.91 11.07 0.55
N ALA A 81 16.75 12.39 0.44
CA ALA A 81 17.46 13.35 1.27
C ALA A 81 17.12 13.14 2.75
N TRP A 82 15.84 13.01 3.09
CA TRP A 82 15.39 12.75 4.46
C TRP A 82 15.87 11.42 5.03
N SER A 83 15.78 10.34 4.27
CA SER A 83 16.31 9.04 4.70
C SER A 83 17.79 9.13 5.01
N SER A 84 18.57 9.73 4.11
CA SER A 84 20.02 9.85 4.26
C SER A 84 20.38 10.73 5.48
N ALA A 85 19.70 11.86 5.66
CA ALA A 85 19.89 12.74 6.81
C ALA A 85 19.55 12.06 8.14
N SER A 86 18.63 11.09 8.12
CA SER A 86 18.22 10.32 9.30
C SER A 86 19.09 9.09 9.56
N GLY A 87 20.14 8.84 8.76
CA GLY A 87 20.97 7.64 8.84
C GLY A 87 20.25 6.36 8.37
N GLY A 88 19.23 6.50 7.52
CA GLY A 88 18.53 5.39 6.85
C GLY A 88 18.93 5.28 5.38
N GLU A 89 18.76 4.08 4.82
CA GLU A 89 19.05 3.80 3.41
C GLU A 89 17.77 3.83 2.56
N PHE A 90 17.75 4.70 1.55
CA PHE A 90 16.66 4.79 0.56
C PHE A 90 17.12 4.27 -0.80
N VAL A 91 16.61 3.12 -1.19
CA VAL A 91 16.92 2.48 -2.48
C VAL A 91 15.74 2.66 -3.40
N HIS A 92 15.93 3.44 -4.47
CA HIS A 92 14.86 3.73 -5.43
C HIS A 92 14.95 2.80 -6.64
N HIS A 93 13.84 2.21 -7.03
CA HIS A 93 13.70 1.37 -8.23
C HIS A 93 12.66 1.95 -9.18
N VAL A 94 13.07 2.29 -10.40
CA VAL A 94 12.19 2.87 -11.45
C VAL A 94 11.90 1.87 -12.56
N ALA A 95 12.73 0.86 -12.73
CA ALA A 95 12.58 -0.09 -13.82
C ALA A 95 11.31 -0.94 -13.64
N ARG A 96 10.80 -1.42 -14.77
CA ARG A 96 9.76 -2.46 -14.77
C ARG A 96 10.28 -3.68 -14.02
N ILE A 97 9.39 -4.29 -13.23
CA ILE A 97 9.71 -5.50 -12.48
C ILE A 97 9.16 -6.69 -13.26
N ASP A 98 10.05 -7.60 -13.64
CA ASP A 98 9.69 -8.86 -14.27
C ASP A 98 9.76 -10.00 -13.25
N ASP A 99 9.04 -11.09 -13.49
CA ASP A 99 9.11 -12.34 -12.71
C ASP A 99 9.51 -13.56 -13.57
N ASP A 100 10.17 -13.31 -14.70
CA ASP A 100 10.61 -14.34 -15.66
C ASP A 100 11.92 -15.03 -15.27
N GLY A 101 12.53 -14.64 -14.14
CA GLY A 101 13.83 -15.14 -13.71
C GLY A 101 15.02 -14.57 -14.50
N GLY A 102 14.79 -13.65 -15.43
CA GLY A 102 15.81 -13.00 -16.23
C GLY A 102 16.64 -11.97 -15.44
N PRO A 103 17.57 -11.27 -16.11
CA PRO A 103 18.50 -10.34 -15.45
C PRO A 103 17.81 -9.22 -14.66
N ARG A 104 16.69 -8.67 -15.16
CA ARG A 104 15.92 -7.62 -14.46
C ARG A 104 15.24 -8.15 -13.19
N ALA A 105 14.65 -9.33 -13.27
CA ALA A 105 14.07 -10.02 -12.10
C ALA A 105 15.13 -10.32 -11.03
N GLN A 106 16.33 -10.74 -11.45
CA GLN A 106 17.46 -10.99 -10.56
C GLN A 106 18.01 -9.70 -9.93
N GLN A 107 18.10 -8.62 -10.70
CA GLN A 107 18.51 -7.30 -10.19
C GLN A 107 17.53 -6.81 -9.12
N PHE A 108 16.23 -6.85 -9.39
CA PHE A 108 15.21 -6.47 -8.40
C PHE A 108 15.29 -7.36 -7.15
N ALA A 109 15.45 -8.67 -7.34
CA ALA A 109 15.66 -9.61 -6.25
C ALA A 109 16.87 -9.28 -5.37
N ALA A 110 17.98 -8.83 -5.95
CA ALA A 110 19.16 -8.40 -5.22
C ALA A 110 18.87 -7.14 -4.39
N LEU A 111 18.06 -6.20 -4.89
CA LEU A 111 17.64 -5.03 -4.12
C LEU A 111 16.87 -5.42 -2.86
N LEU A 112 16.09 -6.51 -2.89
CA LEU A 112 15.34 -6.98 -1.73
C LEU A 112 16.23 -7.58 -0.62
N GLN A 113 17.47 -7.95 -0.93
CA GLN A 113 18.41 -8.44 0.09
C GLN A 113 18.66 -7.33 1.11
N ARG A 114 18.40 -7.61 2.40
CA ARG A 114 18.50 -6.65 3.52
C ARG A 114 17.47 -5.52 3.53
N ALA A 115 16.42 -5.58 2.70
CA ALA A 115 15.34 -4.58 2.79
C ALA A 115 14.48 -4.82 4.04
N ASP A 116 14.31 -3.81 4.88
CA ASP A 116 13.39 -3.86 6.04
C ASP A 116 11.92 -3.89 5.59
N ALA A 117 11.64 -3.14 4.53
CA ALA A 117 10.39 -3.17 3.79
C ALA A 117 10.55 -2.59 2.37
N VAL A 118 9.67 -3.01 1.49
CA VAL A 118 9.43 -2.38 0.20
C VAL A 118 8.24 -1.43 0.34
N LEU A 119 8.35 -0.22 -0.18
CA LEU A 119 7.28 0.77 -0.22
C LEU A 119 6.92 1.03 -1.69
N CYS A 120 5.63 0.94 -2.03
CA CYS A 120 5.19 0.99 -3.42
C CYS A 120 3.92 1.85 -3.59
N PRO A 121 4.03 3.06 -4.16
CA PRO A 121 2.88 3.84 -4.61
C PRO A 121 2.11 3.15 -5.72
N LEU A 122 0.81 2.97 -5.48
CA LEU A 122 -0.10 2.33 -6.43
C LEU A 122 -0.50 3.25 -7.59
N ASP A 123 -0.23 4.55 -7.52
CA ASP A 123 -0.54 5.53 -8.57
C ASP A 123 0.53 5.61 -9.68
N THR A 124 1.66 4.92 -9.53
CA THR A 124 2.79 4.97 -10.49
C THR A 124 3.32 3.62 -10.95
N ILE A 125 2.87 2.52 -10.35
CA ILE A 125 3.28 1.17 -10.75
C ILE A 125 2.23 0.57 -11.69
N ASP A 126 2.69 -0.11 -12.74
CA ASP A 126 1.81 -0.85 -13.64
C ASP A 126 1.34 -2.19 -13.01
N PRO A 127 0.20 -2.75 -13.45
CA PRO A 127 -0.34 -3.99 -12.87
C PRO A 127 0.61 -5.19 -12.91
N ASP A 128 1.38 -5.34 -13.99
CA ASP A 128 2.29 -6.48 -14.19
C ASP A 128 3.48 -6.39 -13.23
N SER A 129 4.11 -5.21 -13.15
CA SER A 129 5.16 -4.93 -12.16
C SER A 129 4.67 -5.13 -10.73
N LEU A 130 3.42 -4.76 -10.42
CA LEU A 130 2.85 -4.97 -9.08
C LEU A 130 2.68 -6.47 -8.77
N ALA A 131 2.21 -7.26 -9.74
CA ALA A 131 2.10 -8.71 -9.59
C ALA A 131 3.48 -9.34 -9.37
N ALA A 132 4.48 -8.95 -10.17
CA ALA A 132 5.86 -9.41 -10.03
C ALA A 132 6.46 -9.00 -8.67
N LEU A 133 6.27 -7.75 -8.24
CA LEU A 133 6.72 -7.25 -6.93
C LEU A 133 6.17 -8.12 -5.80
N ARG A 134 4.88 -8.46 -5.83
CA ARG A 134 4.26 -9.33 -4.82
C ARG A 134 4.90 -10.71 -4.80
N ALA A 135 5.11 -11.33 -5.96
CA ALA A 135 5.75 -12.63 -6.08
C ALA A 135 7.20 -12.63 -5.58
N HIS A 136 7.98 -11.58 -5.91
CA HIS A 136 9.34 -11.40 -5.42
C HIS A 136 9.41 -11.24 -3.89
N CYS A 137 8.54 -10.40 -3.33
CA CYS A 137 8.45 -10.16 -1.89
C CYS A 137 8.02 -11.42 -1.13
N ALA A 138 7.00 -12.12 -1.63
CA ALA A 138 6.49 -13.35 -1.02
C ALA A 138 7.57 -14.45 -0.95
N ARG A 139 8.26 -14.73 -2.07
CA ARG A 139 9.32 -15.76 -2.12
C ARG A 139 10.48 -15.48 -1.15
N ARG A 140 10.79 -14.21 -0.91
CA ARG A 140 11.92 -13.78 -0.06
C ARG A 140 11.50 -13.42 1.36
N ARG A 141 10.21 -13.55 1.69
CA ARG A 141 9.63 -13.10 2.96
C ARG A 141 9.95 -11.64 3.29
N VAL A 142 10.10 -10.80 2.26
CA VAL A 142 10.27 -9.36 2.42
C VAL A 142 8.89 -8.74 2.44
N ARG A 143 8.63 -7.88 3.42
CA ARG A 143 7.35 -7.18 3.52
C ARG A 143 7.30 -6.06 2.51
N TRP A 144 6.14 -5.89 1.89
CA TRP A 144 5.87 -4.73 1.06
C TRP A 144 4.63 -3.99 1.58
N ILE A 145 4.66 -2.67 1.46
CA ILE A 145 3.60 -1.77 1.90
C ILE A 145 3.12 -1.00 0.67
N ALA A 146 1.86 -1.23 0.32
CA ALA A 146 1.17 -0.41 -0.67
C ALA A 146 0.98 1.01 -0.13
N LEU A 147 1.35 2.01 -0.93
CA LEU A 147 1.10 3.42 -0.67
C LEU A 147 0.01 3.91 -1.63
N ARG A 148 -0.89 4.77 -1.15
CA ARG A 148 -2.00 5.29 -1.96
C ARG A 148 -1.48 6.15 -3.11
N THR A 149 -0.49 7.01 -2.83
CA THR A 149 0.08 7.95 -3.80
C THR A 149 1.58 8.09 -3.66
N SER A 150 2.20 8.68 -4.68
CA SER A 150 3.61 9.04 -4.72
C SER A 150 3.89 10.36 -4.01
N SER A 151 3.40 10.49 -2.77
CA SER A 151 3.50 11.69 -1.94
C SER A 151 4.31 11.43 -0.67
N VAL A 152 4.79 12.52 -0.08
CA VAL A 152 5.48 12.49 1.22
C VAL A 152 4.57 11.97 2.33
N ALA A 153 3.30 12.38 2.36
CA ALA A 153 2.34 11.93 3.36
C ALA A 153 2.11 10.40 3.30
N SER A 154 1.92 9.86 2.09
CA SER A 154 1.80 8.42 1.90
C SER A 154 3.07 7.68 2.30
N PHE A 155 4.26 8.24 2.03
CA PHE A 155 5.52 7.64 2.47
C PHE A 155 5.63 7.58 4.01
N ILE A 156 5.35 8.69 4.69
CA ILE A 156 5.38 8.76 6.17
C ILE A 156 4.45 7.70 6.76
N ALA A 157 3.19 7.67 6.31
CA ALA A 157 2.22 6.65 6.74
C ALA A 157 2.73 5.22 6.48
N GLY A 158 3.37 4.99 5.33
CA GLY A 158 3.98 3.72 4.96
C GLY A 158 5.11 3.29 5.90
N VAL A 159 6.01 4.19 6.23
CA VAL A 159 7.12 3.95 7.18
C VAL A 159 6.57 3.63 8.57
N LEU A 160 5.64 4.44 9.09
CA LEU A 160 5.01 4.21 10.39
C LEU A 160 4.27 2.86 10.43
N LYS A 161 3.59 2.49 9.33
CA LYS A 161 2.95 1.19 9.18
C LYS A 161 3.95 0.04 9.19
N ALA A 162 5.04 0.13 8.43
CA ALA A 162 6.10 -0.89 8.41
C ALA A 162 6.68 -1.09 9.82
N GLN A 163 6.79 -0.02 10.60
CA GLN A 163 7.30 -0.06 11.96
C GLN A 163 6.34 -0.69 12.95
N ARG A 164 5.06 -0.35 12.87
CA ARG A 164 4.02 -1.00 13.66
C ARG A 164 3.99 -2.51 13.44
N ILE A 165 4.07 -2.95 12.17
CA ILE A 165 4.10 -4.37 11.81
C ILE A 165 5.37 -5.04 12.36
N SER A 166 6.52 -4.39 12.27
CA SER A 166 7.78 -4.91 12.82
C SER A 166 7.75 -5.08 14.34
N ARG A 167 7.22 -4.10 15.06
CA ARG A 167 7.04 -4.17 16.51
C ARG A 167 6.06 -5.28 16.90
N ALA A 168 4.93 -5.40 16.20
CA ALA A 168 3.96 -6.46 16.47
C ALA A 168 4.55 -7.85 16.24
N ALA A 169 5.29 -8.06 15.16
CA ALA A 169 5.95 -9.35 14.88
C ALA A 169 7.00 -9.70 15.96
N ARG A 170 7.80 -8.72 16.40
CA ARG A 170 8.78 -8.91 17.48
C ARG A 170 8.12 -9.21 18.83
N ALA A 171 7.02 -8.51 19.15
CA ALA A 171 6.25 -8.78 20.36
C ALA A 171 5.68 -10.19 20.36
N ALA A 172 5.07 -10.63 19.25
CA ALA A 172 4.56 -12.00 19.11
C ALA A 172 5.65 -13.07 19.28
N ALA A 173 6.85 -12.83 18.72
CA ALA A 173 7.98 -13.75 18.87
C ALA A 173 8.52 -13.84 20.31
N CYS A 174 8.41 -12.75 21.09
CA CYS A 174 8.81 -12.70 22.51
C CYS A 174 7.79 -13.38 23.44
N VAL A 175 6.52 -13.47 23.02
CA VAL A 175 5.43 -14.08 23.81
C VAL A 175 5.39 -15.59 23.66
N CYS A 176 6.03 -16.19 22.65
CA CYS A 176 6.23 -17.64 22.60
C CYS A 176 7.28 -18.04 23.65
N PRO A 177 6.90 -18.69 24.78
CA PRO A 177 7.90 -19.27 25.66
C PRO A 177 8.56 -20.39 24.85
N ARG A 178 9.88 -20.34 24.70
CA ARG A 178 10.65 -21.51 24.29
C ARG A 178 10.35 -22.62 25.31
N HIS A 179 9.63 -23.64 24.89
CA HIS A 179 9.47 -24.85 25.67
C HIS A 179 10.85 -25.53 25.75
N GLY A 180 11.25 -25.89 26.97
CA GLY A 180 12.48 -26.63 27.27
C GLY A 180 12.42 -28.08 26.82
#